data_AF-A0A3M1G355-F1
#
_entry.id   AF-A0A3M1G355-F1
#
_cell.length_a   1.000
_cell.length_b   1.000
_cell.length_c   1.000
_cell.angle_alpha   90.00
_cell.angle_beta   90.00
_cell.angle_gamma   90.00
#
_symmetry.space_group_name_H-M   'P 1'
#
loop_
_entity.id
_entity.type
_entity.pdbx_description
1 polymer ?
#
loop_
_entity_poly.entity_id
_entity_poly.type
_entity_poly.pdbx_seq_one_letter_code
_entity_poly.pdbx_strand_id
1 'polypeptide(L)'
;MNRWRVLGLFCVMIVLFGCGAVQTVQTIGAVAMNARALTQGYYGMKMAKAMKNAEPIFQNYDSLRVEVLLNPREGDAKTLTDAFKDNLQWLIPKDVQVAGLELEVCGSVTSCKGRTIVVQFKEEGYGTGIIKSFLIGEKLKGKLYFIDAQTSTIIAEKPLEVASNYADLIREIHIYVGTAALKTLEMQKDAEKVRKAVDEFNKIDPIKDEYKELFAKAK
;
A
#
# COMPACT_ATOMS: atom_id res chain seq x y z
N MET A 1 -51.77 51.07 20.10
CA MET A 1 -50.34 51.11 19.74
C MET A 1 -49.59 50.24 20.74
N ASN A 2 -49.11 49.07 20.32
CA ASN A 2 -48.13 48.26 21.07
C ASN A 2 -47.43 47.33 20.08
N ARG A 3 -46.26 47.75 19.60
CA ARG A 3 -45.38 47.01 18.68
C ARG A 3 -44.03 46.82 19.36
N TRP A 4 -43.91 45.84 20.26
CA TRP A 4 -42.60 45.39 20.74
C TRP A 4 -42.66 43.89 20.98
N ARG A 5 -41.59 43.20 20.54
CA ARG A 5 -41.22 41.80 20.81
C ARG A 5 -41.73 40.73 19.83
N VAL A 6 -41.03 40.59 18.70
CA VAL A 6 -40.68 39.26 18.16
C VAL A 6 -39.23 39.33 17.67
N LEU A 7 -38.29 39.17 18.60
CA LEU A 7 -36.92 38.75 18.32
C LEU A 7 -36.91 37.24 18.55
N GLY A 8 -37.28 36.49 17.52
CA GLY A 8 -37.35 35.02 17.54
C GLY A 8 -36.02 34.42 17.12
N LEU A 9 -35.26 33.98 18.13
CA LEU A 9 -34.27 32.89 18.13
C LEU A 9 -33.76 32.41 16.75
N PHE A 10 -32.65 32.99 16.31
CA PHE A 10 -31.60 32.24 15.62
C PHE A 10 -30.72 31.61 16.71
N CYS A 11 -30.85 30.30 16.97
CA CYS A 11 -29.86 29.58 17.75
C CYS A 11 -29.86 28.08 17.42
N VAL A 12 -28.88 27.68 16.61
CA VAL A 12 -28.08 26.45 16.77
C VAL A 12 -28.86 25.13 16.89
N MET A 13 -29.11 24.49 15.75
CA MET A 13 -29.31 23.03 15.64
C MET A 13 -28.41 22.43 14.55
N ILE A 14 -27.09 22.65 14.66
CA ILE A 14 -26.07 21.92 13.88
C ILE A 14 -24.95 21.51 14.83
N VAL A 15 -25.24 20.70 15.86
CA VAL A 15 -24.18 20.00 16.64
C VAL A 15 -24.73 18.69 17.19
N LEU A 16 -25.16 17.74 16.34
CA LEU A 16 -25.46 16.37 16.79
C LEU A 16 -24.89 15.25 15.90
N PHE A 17 -23.97 15.57 14.97
CA PHE A 17 -23.24 14.57 14.17
C PHE A 17 -21.72 14.58 14.41
N GLY A 18 -21.25 15.25 15.47
CA GLY A 18 -19.83 15.50 15.69
C GLY A 18 -19.27 14.81 16.93
N CYS A 19 -19.33 13.48 17.05
CA CYS A 19 -18.46 12.77 18.02
C CYS A 19 -18.27 11.26 17.78
N GLY A 20 -18.57 10.73 16.59
CA GLY A 20 -18.37 9.30 16.29
C GLY A 20 -17.08 8.98 15.51
N ALA A 21 -16.51 9.95 14.80
CA ALA A 21 -15.43 9.70 13.85
C ALA A 21 -14.02 9.84 14.44
N VAL A 22 -13.87 10.40 15.65
CA VAL A 22 -12.56 10.67 16.25
C VAL A 22 -12.04 9.46 17.06
N GLN A 23 -12.93 8.64 17.63
CA GLN A 23 -12.54 7.48 18.44
C GLN A 23 -12.07 6.27 17.60
N THR A 24 -12.59 6.09 16.38
CA THR A 24 -12.18 5.00 15.48
C THR A 24 -10.76 5.16 14.96
N VAL A 25 -10.32 6.40 14.69
CA VAL A 25 -8.95 6.68 14.22
C VAL A 25 -7.91 6.41 15.32
N GLN A 26 -8.27 6.65 16.59
CA GLN A 26 -7.37 6.40 17.73
C GLN A 26 -7.26 4.91 18.08
N THR A 27 -8.34 4.14 17.93
CA THR A 27 -8.33 2.70 18.26
C THR A 27 -7.54 1.88 17.24
N ILE A 28 -7.57 2.22 15.96
CA ILE A 28 -6.84 1.46 14.93
C ILE A 28 -5.32 1.71 15.00
N GLY A 29 -4.90 2.94 15.28
CA GLY A 29 -3.49 3.25 15.58
C GLY A 29 -2.98 2.48 16.80
N ALA A 30 -3.81 2.33 17.83
CA ALA A 30 -3.49 1.53 19.01
C ALA A 30 -3.46 0.02 18.74
N VAL A 31 -4.36 -0.50 17.89
CA VAL A 31 -4.40 -1.91 17.48
C VAL A 31 -3.17 -2.29 16.66
N ALA A 32 -2.76 -1.46 15.71
CA ALA A 32 -1.53 -1.66 14.93
C ALA A 32 -0.26 -1.63 15.81
N MET A 33 -0.28 -0.86 16.90
CA MET A 33 0.81 -0.86 17.90
C MET A 33 0.80 -2.11 18.80
N ASN A 34 -0.37 -2.69 19.10
CA ASN A 34 -0.50 -3.83 20.02
C ASN A 34 -0.24 -5.20 19.36
N ALA A 35 -0.47 -5.34 18.05
CA ALA A 35 -0.28 -6.61 17.33
C ALA A 35 1.18 -7.13 17.29
N ARG A 36 2.16 -6.32 17.75
CA ARG A 36 3.60 -6.59 17.57
C ARG A 36 4.48 -6.24 18.77
N ALA A 37 4.01 -6.40 20.00
CA ALA A 37 4.89 -6.29 21.18
C ALA A 37 5.98 -7.37 21.25
N LEU A 38 6.02 -8.37 20.36
CA LEU A 38 6.94 -9.52 20.48
C LEU A 38 7.90 -9.79 19.30
N THR A 39 7.88 -9.06 18.17
CA THR A 39 8.90 -9.32 17.12
C THR A 39 9.50 -8.14 16.37
N GLN A 40 8.86 -7.00 16.09
CA GLN A 40 9.51 -5.93 15.29
C GLN A 40 8.90 -4.54 15.51
N GLY A 41 9.30 -3.84 16.58
CA GLY A 41 8.79 -2.50 16.89
C GLY A 41 8.96 -1.46 15.76
N TYR A 42 10.02 -1.56 14.94
CA TYR A 42 10.28 -0.64 13.83
C TYR A 42 9.20 -0.70 12.74
N TYR A 43 8.93 -1.89 12.21
CA TYR A 43 7.96 -2.06 11.11
C TYR A 43 6.52 -1.92 11.59
N GLY A 44 6.21 -2.29 12.84
CA GLY A 44 4.90 -2.01 13.45
C GLY A 44 4.60 -0.51 13.54
N MET A 45 5.54 0.29 14.06
CA MET A 45 5.40 1.75 14.11
C MET A 45 5.30 2.37 12.71
N LYS A 46 6.11 1.90 11.76
CA LYS A 46 6.10 2.40 10.38
C LYS A 46 4.75 2.11 9.70
N MET A 47 4.21 0.91 9.88
CA MET A 47 2.89 0.52 9.37
C MET A 47 1.78 1.38 10.00
N ALA A 48 1.80 1.59 11.31
CA ALA A 48 0.80 2.44 11.98
C ALA A 48 0.84 3.89 11.44
N LYS A 49 2.05 4.45 11.25
CA LYS A 49 2.22 5.78 10.63
C LYS A 49 1.76 5.80 9.17
N ALA A 50 2.05 4.73 8.42
CA ALA A 50 1.64 4.60 7.03
C ALA A 50 0.11 4.53 6.91
N MET A 51 -0.58 3.71 7.72
CA MET A 51 -2.05 3.61 7.69
C MET A 51 -2.74 4.95 8.01
N LYS A 52 -2.20 5.73 8.95
CA LYS A 52 -2.77 7.05 9.29
C LYS A 52 -2.86 7.98 8.07
N ASN A 53 -1.89 7.90 7.16
CA ASN A 53 -1.77 8.76 5.99
C ASN A 53 -2.10 8.02 4.68
N ALA A 54 -2.55 6.76 4.75
CA ALA A 54 -2.87 5.97 3.58
C ALA A 54 -4.21 6.41 3.01
N GLU A 55 -4.32 6.29 1.69
CA GLU A 55 -5.56 6.47 0.95
C GLU A 55 -6.18 5.09 0.65
N PRO A 56 -7.51 4.97 0.58
CA PRO A 56 -8.19 3.72 0.26
C PRO A 56 -8.14 3.43 -1.25
N ILE A 57 -6.93 3.18 -1.75
CA ILE A 57 -6.63 3.17 -3.19
C ILE A 57 -7.36 2.05 -3.96
N PHE A 58 -7.70 0.95 -3.29
CA PHE A 58 -8.36 -0.20 -3.91
C PHE A 58 -9.89 -0.07 -3.99
N GLN A 59 -10.45 1.06 -3.53
CA GLN A 59 -11.89 1.28 -3.55
C GLN A 59 -12.41 1.33 -5.00
N ASN A 60 -13.49 0.59 -5.27
CA ASN A 60 -14.20 0.55 -6.56
C ASN A 60 -13.41 -0.08 -7.73
N TYR A 61 -12.41 -0.91 -7.44
CA TYR A 61 -11.78 -1.77 -8.44
C TYR A 61 -12.29 -3.20 -8.31
N ASP A 62 -12.38 -3.89 -9.43
CA ASP A 62 -12.80 -5.30 -9.52
C ASP A 62 -11.60 -6.23 -9.72
N SER A 63 -10.53 -5.70 -10.31
CA SER A 63 -9.33 -6.45 -10.65
C SER A 63 -8.04 -5.71 -10.35
N LEU A 64 -6.98 -6.49 -10.15
CA LEU A 64 -5.63 -6.05 -9.83
C LEU A 64 -4.66 -6.65 -10.85
N ARG A 65 -3.71 -5.83 -11.30
CA ARG A 65 -2.56 -6.27 -12.07
C ARG A 65 -1.27 -5.78 -11.43
N VAL A 66 -0.26 -6.63 -11.44
CA VAL A 66 1.08 -6.29 -10.92
C VAL A 66 2.03 -6.11 -12.11
N GLU A 67 2.73 -4.98 -12.11
CA GLU A 67 3.78 -4.68 -13.08
C GLU A 67 5.08 -4.33 -12.38
N VAL A 68 6.19 -4.74 -13.00
CA VAL A 68 7.53 -4.52 -12.47
C VAL A 68 8.43 -4.07 -13.61
N LEU A 69 9.10 -2.94 -13.40
CA LEU A 69 10.08 -2.34 -14.30
C LEU A 69 11.39 -2.17 -13.54
N LEU A 70 12.24 -3.21 -13.55
CA LEU A 70 13.56 -3.20 -12.89
C LEU A 70 14.67 -2.83 -13.85
N ASN A 71 15.73 -2.22 -13.30
CA ASN A 71 16.99 -1.98 -13.99
C ASN A 71 18.15 -2.40 -13.08
N PRO A 72 18.31 -3.72 -12.83
CA PRO A 72 19.34 -4.22 -11.92
C PRO A 72 20.73 -3.78 -12.34
N ARG A 73 21.53 -3.35 -11.37
CA ARG A 73 22.91 -2.88 -11.62
C ARG A 73 23.92 -4.01 -11.63
N GLU A 74 23.68 -5.03 -10.82
CA GLU A 74 24.58 -6.15 -10.60
C GLU A 74 23.85 -7.49 -10.76
N GLY A 75 24.61 -8.53 -11.10
CA GLY A 75 24.11 -9.90 -11.23
C GLY A 75 23.38 -10.20 -12.54
N ASP A 76 22.71 -11.34 -12.57
CA ASP A 76 21.86 -11.74 -13.70
C ASP A 76 20.54 -10.95 -13.65
N ALA A 77 20.53 -9.85 -14.41
CA ALA A 77 19.39 -8.94 -14.47
C ALA A 77 18.08 -9.63 -14.86
N LYS A 78 18.13 -10.65 -15.72
CA LYS A 78 16.93 -11.39 -16.14
C LYS A 78 16.40 -12.22 -14.97
N THR A 79 17.27 -13.01 -14.35
CA THR A 79 16.89 -13.87 -13.21
C THR A 79 16.35 -13.03 -12.05
N LEU A 80 16.99 -11.91 -11.73
CA LEU A 80 16.51 -11.03 -10.67
C LEU A 80 15.15 -10.39 -11.01
N THR A 81 14.98 -9.94 -12.25
CA THR A 81 13.72 -9.35 -12.72
C THR A 81 12.57 -10.36 -12.68
N ASP A 82 12.80 -11.58 -13.17
CA ASP A 82 11.81 -12.65 -13.17
C ASP A 82 11.43 -13.04 -11.74
N ALA A 83 12.41 -13.22 -10.85
CA ALA A 83 12.17 -13.55 -9.45
C ALA A 83 11.42 -12.43 -8.71
N PHE A 84 11.81 -11.17 -8.91
CA PHE A 84 11.15 -10.03 -8.25
C PHE A 84 9.71 -9.88 -8.71
N LYS A 85 9.46 -10.06 -10.01
CA LYS A 85 8.11 -10.05 -10.57
C LYS A 85 7.26 -11.19 -10.01
N ASP A 86 7.77 -12.42 -10.00
CA ASP A 86 7.06 -13.57 -9.43
C ASP A 86 6.71 -13.33 -7.95
N ASN A 87 7.68 -12.84 -7.17
CA ASN A 87 7.47 -12.54 -5.76
C ASN A 87 6.36 -11.49 -5.56
N LEU A 88 6.36 -10.38 -6.32
CA LEU A 88 5.32 -9.36 -6.19
C LEU A 88 3.95 -9.84 -6.69
N GLN A 89 3.92 -10.64 -7.76
CA GLN A 89 2.69 -11.27 -8.25
C GLN A 89 2.10 -12.25 -7.24
N TRP A 90 2.91 -12.84 -6.37
CA TRP A 90 2.45 -13.67 -5.26
C TRP A 90 2.06 -12.83 -4.02
N LEU A 91 2.85 -11.82 -3.68
CA LEU A 91 2.73 -11.05 -2.45
C LEU A 91 1.53 -10.09 -2.45
N ILE A 92 1.41 -9.26 -3.49
CA ILE A 92 0.39 -8.18 -3.53
C ILE A 92 -1.03 -8.76 -3.44
N PRO A 93 -1.38 -9.86 -4.13
CA PRO A 93 -2.67 -10.53 -3.91
C PRO A 93 -2.93 -10.93 -2.47
N LYS A 94 -1.92 -11.46 -1.77
CA LYS A 94 -2.07 -11.85 -0.36
C LYS A 94 -2.34 -10.65 0.53
N ASP A 95 -1.61 -9.55 0.31
CA ASP A 95 -1.80 -8.30 1.06
C ASP A 95 -3.23 -7.76 0.91
N VAL A 96 -3.74 -7.79 -0.32
CA VAL A 96 -5.11 -7.36 -0.65
C VAL A 96 -6.16 -8.32 -0.09
N GLN A 97 -5.93 -9.63 -0.19
CA GLN A 97 -6.85 -10.66 0.29
C GLN A 97 -7.01 -10.62 1.81
N VAL A 98 -5.94 -10.31 2.55
CA VAL A 98 -6.00 -10.13 4.01
C VAL A 98 -6.96 -9.01 4.41
N ALA A 99 -7.06 -7.95 3.60
CA ALA A 99 -8.05 -6.88 3.80
C ALA A 99 -9.48 -7.30 3.40
N GLY A 100 -9.70 -8.55 2.99
CA GLY A 100 -11.00 -9.07 2.55
C GLY A 100 -11.51 -8.39 1.27
N LEU A 101 -10.59 -7.89 0.43
CA LEU A 101 -10.93 -7.30 -0.86
C LEU A 101 -10.96 -8.41 -1.91
N GLU A 102 -12.10 -8.56 -2.60
CA GLU A 102 -12.32 -9.58 -3.62
C GLU A 102 -11.83 -9.10 -5.00
N LEU A 103 -10.56 -8.69 -5.10
CA LEU A 103 -9.96 -8.28 -6.38
C LEU A 103 -9.51 -9.51 -7.17
N GLU A 104 -9.96 -9.63 -8.43
CA GLU A 104 -9.45 -10.63 -9.37
C GLU A 104 -8.02 -10.24 -9.81
N VAL A 105 -7.06 -11.13 -9.58
CA VAL A 105 -5.66 -10.89 -10.00
C VAL A 105 -5.47 -11.41 -11.41
N CYS A 106 -5.07 -10.54 -12.33
CA CYS A 106 -4.89 -10.92 -13.73
C CYS A 106 -3.42 -10.86 -14.16
N GLY A 107 -3.03 -11.83 -15.00
CA GLY A 107 -1.71 -11.88 -15.62
C GLY A 107 -1.54 -10.89 -16.79
N SER A 108 -2.64 -10.45 -17.41
CA SER A 108 -2.63 -9.56 -18.59
C SER A 108 -3.85 -8.61 -18.62
N VAL A 109 -3.75 -7.53 -19.41
CA VAL A 109 -4.87 -6.58 -19.60
C VAL A 109 -6.10 -7.26 -20.17
N THR A 110 -5.91 -8.17 -21.12
CA THR A 110 -7.01 -8.88 -21.80
C THR A 110 -7.71 -9.91 -20.92
N SER A 111 -7.05 -10.35 -19.83
CA SER A 111 -7.65 -11.26 -18.84
C SER A 111 -8.39 -10.56 -17.72
N CYS A 112 -8.21 -9.25 -17.53
CA CYS A 112 -8.89 -8.53 -16.44
C CYS A 112 -10.34 -8.20 -16.81
N LYS A 113 -11.24 -8.45 -15.86
CA LYS A 113 -12.64 -8.02 -15.92
C LYS A 113 -12.87 -6.81 -15.02
N GLY A 114 -13.84 -5.98 -15.41
CA GLY A 114 -14.24 -4.80 -14.64
C GLY A 114 -13.17 -3.70 -14.62
N ARG A 115 -13.24 -2.83 -13.61
CA ARG A 115 -12.28 -1.75 -13.40
C ARG A 115 -11.00 -2.31 -12.80
N THR A 116 -9.85 -1.96 -13.36
CA THR A 116 -8.57 -2.60 -13.02
C THR A 116 -7.60 -1.59 -12.46
N ILE A 117 -7.00 -1.92 -11.32
CA ILE A 117 -5.88 -1.16 -10.78
C ILE A 117 -4.56 -1.87 -11.10
N VAL A 118 -3.59 -1.13 -11.61
CA VAL A 118 -2.23 -1.61 -11.83
C VAL A 118 -1.36 -1.13 -10.67
N VAL A 119 -0.81 -2.06 -9.92
CA VAL A 119 0.25 -1.80 -8.95
C VAL A 119 1.59 -2.00 -9.66
N GLN A 120 2.24 -0.90 -10.00
CA GLN A 120 3.49 -0.91 -10.75
C GLN A 120 4.66 -0.48 -9.86
N PHE A 121 5.67 -1.33 -9.72
CA PHE A 121 6.96 -0.91 -9.23
C PHE A 121 7.88 -0.52 -10.40
N LYS A 122 8.50 0.66 -10.31
CA LYS A 122 9.50 1.13 -11.27
C LYS A 122 10.78 1.53 -10.55
N GLU A 123 11.86 0.85 -10.87
CA GLU A 123 13.18 1.18 -10.37
C GLU A 123 13.70 2.48 -10.98
N GLU A 124 14.39 3.28 -10.17
CA GLU A 124 15.05 4.49 -10.65
C GLU A 124 16.11 4.13 -11.71
N GLY A 125 16.13 4.87 -12.81
CA GLY A 125 17.01 4.58 -13.95
C GLY A 125 16.38 3.71 -15.04
N TYR A 126 15.25 3.03 -14.78
CA TYR A 126 14.56 2.23 -15.80
C TYR A 126 14.22 3.06 -17.05
N GLY A 127 14.67 2.59 -18.21
CA GLY A 127 14.45 3.23 -19.51
C GLY A 127 15.31 4.47 -19.77
N THR A 128 16.23 4.83 -18.86
CA THR A 128 17.25 5.84 -19.11
C THR A 128 18.53 5.16 -19.59
N GLY A 129 19.17 5.70 -20.63
CA GLY A 129 20.38 5.08 -21.21
C GLY A 129 21.51 4.89 -20.19
N ILE A 130 22.44 3.98 -20.50
CA ILE A 130 23.54 3.49 -19.65
C ILE A 130 24.27 4.61 -18.86
N ILE A 131 24.40 5.80 -19.47
CA ILE A 131 25.13 6.96 -18.94
C ILE A 131 24.52 7.53 -17.65
N LYS A 132 23.20 7.44 -17.43
CA LYS A 132 22.57 7.93 -16.19
C LYS A 132 22.65 6.94 -15.02
N SER A 133 22.92 5.67 -15.28
CA SER A 133 22.98 4.61 -14.26
C SER A 133 24.14 4.78 -13.28
N PHE A 134 25.24 5.43 -13.70
CA PHE A 134 26.41 5.68 -12.86
C PHE A 134 26.20 6.78 -11.80
N LEU A 135 25.26 7.70 -12.02
CA LEU A 135 24.94 8.79 -11.08
C LEU A 135 23.90 8.38 -10.03
N ILE A 136 23.26 7.22 -10.21
CA ILE A 136 22.35 6.63 -9.25
C ILE A 136 23.26 5.98 -8.19
N GLY A 137 23.59 6.70 -7.12
CA GLY A 137 24.51 6.23 -6.07
C GLY A 137 24.10 4.88 -5.45
N GLU A 138 24.86 4.34 -4.49
CA GLU A 138 24.81 2.94 -4.00
C GLU A 138 23.47 2.39 -3.45
N LYS A 139 22.39 3.17 -3.45
CA LYS A 139 21.09 2.79 -2.89
C LYS A 139 20.14 2.32 -3.99
N LEU A 140 19.35 1.29 -3.68
CA LEU A 140 18.19 0.91 -4.46
C LEU A 140 17.04 1.88 -4.20
N LYS A 141 16.48 2.39 -5.29
CA LYS A 141 15.43 3.42 -5.28
C LYS A 141 14.42 3.13 -6.37
N GLY A 142 13.20 3.53 -6.14
CA GLY A 142 12.16 3.44 -7.15
C GLY A 142 10.88 4.14 -6.73
N LYS A 143 9.84 3.94 -7.50
CA LYS A 143 8.50 4.43 -7.22
C LYS A 143 7.50 3.28 -7.33
N LEU A 144 6.60 3.22 -6.36
CA LEU A 144 5.41 2.40 -6.41
C LEU A 144 4.25 3.27 -6.90
N TYR A 145 3.63 2.86 -8.00
CA TYR A 145 2.49 3.54 -8.61
C TYR A 145 1.25 2.68 -8.48
N PHE A 146 0.13 3.35 -8.25
CA PHE A 146 -1.21 2.79 -8.35
C PHE A 146 -1.90 3.49 -9.51
N ILE A 147 -2.19 2.76 -10.59
CA ILE A 147 -2.64 3.33 -11.86
C ILE A 147 -4.00 2.73 -12.20
N ASP A 148 -4.95 3.58 -12.57
CA ASP A 148 -6.22 3.13 -13.14
C ASP A 148 -5.96 2.68 -14.60
N ALA A 149 -6.17 1.39 -14.90
CA ALA A 149 -5.80 0.83 -16.19
C ALA A 149 -6.62 1.40 -17.35
N GLN A 150 -7.86 1.78 -17.10
CA GLN A 150 -8.79 2.29 -18.10
C GLN A 150 -8.42 3.71 -18.55
N THR A 151 -8.02 4.55 -17.60
CA THR A 151 -7.71 5.97 -17.86
C THR A 151 -6.21 6.26 -17.93
N SER A 152 -5.35 5.30 -17.55
CA SER A 152 -3.91 5.50 -17.36
C SER A 152 -3.57 6.60 -16.33
N THR A 153 -4.50 6.92 -15.44
CA THR A 153 -4.30 7.94 -14.40
C THR A 153 -3.54 7.34 -13.22
N ILE A 154 -2.48 8.03 -12.76
CA ILE A 154 -1.82 7.70 -11.50
C ILE A 154 -2.73 8.16 -10.35
N ILE A 155 -3.28 7.19 -9.62
CA ILE A 155 -4.14 7.40 -8.45
C ILE A 155 -3.28 7.82 -7.25
N ALA A 156 -2.16 7.11 -7.07
CA ALA A 156 -1.21 7.40 -6.00
C ALA A 156 0.21 7.02 -6.45
N GLU A 157 1.19 7.77 -5.96
CA GLU A 157 2.60 7.39 -6.02
C GLU A 157 3.21 7.36 -4.63
N LYS A 158 4.15 6.42 -4.41
CA LYS A 158 4.97 6.38 -3.21
C LYS A 158 6.44 6.24 -3.62
N PRO A 159 7.30 7.21 -3.27
CA PRO A 159 8.73 7.04 -3.42
C PRO A 159 9.20 5.94 -2.46
N LEU A 160 9.98 5.01 -3.00
CA LEU A 160 10.67 3.97 -2.24
C LEU A 160 12.14 4.37 -2.20
N GLU A 161 12.53 4.99 -1.08
CA GLU A 161 13.88 5.50 -0.90
C GLU A 161 14.66 4.62 0.08
N VAL A 162 15.88 4.25 -0.33
CA VAL A 162 16.97 3.74 0.53
C VAL A 162 16.82 2.28 0.95
N ALA A 163 16.43 1.38 0.04
CA ALA A 163 16.60 -0.04 0.30
C ALA A 163 18.09 -0.43 0.17
N SER A 164 18.60 -1.22 1.10
CA SER A 164 19.99 -1.72 1.05
C SER A 164 20.15 -2.87 0.07
N ASN A 165 19.03 -3.56 -0.24
CA ASN A 165 18.92 -4.71 -1.12
C ASN A 165 17.45 -4.87 -1.59
N TYR A 166 17.21 -5.78 -2.53
CA TYR A 166 15.86 -6.03 -3.04
C TYR A 166 14.92 -6.62 -1.97
N ALA A 167 15.45 -7.29 -0.94
CA ALA A 167 14.64 -7.82 0.16
C ALA A 167 13.98 -6.70 0.97
N ASP A 168 14.74 -5.65 1.29
CA ASP A 168 14.22 -4.48 1.99
C ASP A 168 13.22 -3.72 1.12
N LEU A 169 13.47 -3.62 -0.19
CA LEU A 169 12.56 -3.00 -1.14
C LEU A 169 11.20 -3.72 -1.19
N ILE A 170 11.20 -5.06 -1.19
CA ILE A 170 9.97 -5.87 -1.16
C ILE A 170 9.21 -5.65 0.15
N ARG A 171 9.89 -5.55 1.30
CA ARG A 171 9.26 -5.23 2.59
C ARG A 171 8.60 -3.86 2.60
N GLU A 172 9.22 -2.87 1.97
CA GLU A 172 8.62 -1.55 1.83
C GLU A 172 7.35 -1.61 0.96
N ILE A 173 7.41 -2.27 -0.20
CA ILE A 173 6.25 -2.47 -1.08
C ILE A 173 5.11 -3.15 -0.32
N HIS A 174 5.40 -4.24 0.41
CA HIS A 174 4.45 -4.94 1.26
C HIS A 174 3.72 -3.99 2.21
N ILE A 175 4.46 -3.16 2.95
CA ILE A 175 3.88 -2.20 3.90
C ILE A 175 2.97 -1.20 3.18
N TYR A 176 3.39 -0.63 2.06
CA TYR A 176 2.59 0.36 1.34
C TYR A 176 1.32 -0.23 0.72
N VAL A 177 1.43 -1.38 0.05
CA VAL A 177 0.28 -2.09 -0.53
C VAL A 177 -0.68 -2.52 0.57
N GLY A 178 -0.17 -3.18 1.60
CA GLY A 178 -0.96 -3.63 2.74
C GLY A 178 -1.69 -2.51 3.46
N THR A 179 -1.01 -1.39 3.73
CA THR A 179 -1.64 -0.22 4.38
C THR A 179 -2.73 0.40 3.51
N ALA A 180 -2.56 0.45 2.19
CA ALA A 180 -3.61 0.91 1.27
C ALA A 180 -4.82 -0.06 1.22
N ALA A 181 -4.57 -1.38 1.26
CA ALA A 181 -5.62 -2.40 1.32
C ALA A 181 -6.40 -2.31 2.64
N LEU A 182 -5.70 -2.26 3.78
CA LEU A 182 -6.31 -2.11 5.11
C LEU A 182 -7.06 -0.79 5.26
N LYS A 183 -6.57 0.30 4.63
CA LYS A 183 -7.28 1.57 4.59
C LYS A 183 -8.61 1.47 3.84
N THR A 184 -8.63 0.69 2.75
CA THR A 184 -9.86 0.43 1.99
C THR A 184 -10.86 -0.36 2.85
N LEU A 185 -10.38 -1.35 3.62
CA LEU A 185 -11.20 -2.08 4.58
C LEU A 185 -11.73 -1.18 5.71
N GLU A 186 -10.91 -0.25 6.23
CA GLU A 186 -11.31 0.69 7.29
C GLU A 186 -12.56 1.51 6.91
N MET A 187 -12.77 1.78 5.62
CA MET A 187 -13.98 2.47 5.13
C MET A 187 -15.29 1.72 5.45
N GLN A 188 -15.23 0.41 5.68
CA GLN A 188 -16.38 -0.42 6.07
C GLN A 188 -16.79 -0.21 7.54
N LYS A 189 -16.00 0.54 8.33
CA LYS A 189 -16.26 0.87 9.75
C LYS A 189 -16.40 -0.35 10.68
N ASP A 190 -15.79 -1.47 10.32
CA ASP A 190 -15.70 -2.67 11.16
C ASP A 190 -14.30 -2.78 11.79
N ALA A 191 -14.16 -2.27 13.01
CA ALA A 191 -12.87 -2.21 13.71
C ALA A 191 -12.32 -3.61 14.04
N GLU A 192 -13.18 -4.60 14.27
CA GLU A 192 -12.74 -5.96 14.60
C GLU A 192 -12.20 -6.68 13.36
N LYS A 193 -12.87 -6.48 12.20
CA LYS A 193 -12.37 -6.99 10.92
C LYS A 193 -11.04 -6.35 10.54
N VAL A 194 -10.90 -5.03 10.72
CA VAL A 194 -9.61 -4.32 10.51
C VAL A 194 -8.52 -4.87 11.42
N ARG A 195 -8.81 -5.09 12.71
CA ARG A 195 -7.86 -5.66 13.66
C ARG A 195 -7.35 -7.03 13.22
N LYS A 196 -8.26 -7.95 12.89
CA LYS A 196 -7.90 -9.29 12.41
C LYS A 196 -7.07 -9.23 11.14
N ALA A 197 -7.42 -8.34 10.20
CA ALA A 197 -6.67 -8.15 8.98
C ALA A 197 -5.24 -7.63 9.25
N VAL A 198 -5.07 -6.69 10.19
CA VAL A 198 -3.73 -6.22 10.61
C VAL A 198 -2.91 -7.38 11.21
N ASP A 199 -3.52 -8.22 12.04
CA ASP A 199 -2.85 -9.36 12.65
C ASP A 199 -2.40 -10.41 11.61
N GLU A 200 -3.27 -10.73 10.64
CA GLU A 200 -2.93 -11.64 9.54
C GLU A 200 -1.86 -11.05 8.61
N PHE A 201 -1.95 -9.76 8.31
CA PHE A 201 -0.96 -9.06 7.48
C PHE A 201 0.44 -9.16 8.10
N ASN A 202 0.55 -8.97 9.42
CA ASN A 202 1.82 -9.02 10.14
C ASN A 202 2.49 -10.42 10.15
N LYS A 203 1.75 -11.47 9.79
CA LYS A 203 2.26 -12.86 9.68
C LYS A 203 2.80 -13.18 8.29
N ILE A 204 2.55 -12.34 7.29
CA ILE A 204 3.06 -12.55 5.94
C ILE A 204 4.58 -12.31 5.95
N ASP A 205 5.34 -13.33 5.56
CA ASP A 205 6.72 -13.13 5.12
C ASP A 205 6.66 -12.60 3.66
N PRO A 206 7.12 -11.37 3.40
CA PRO A 206 6.90 -10.77 2.09
C PRO A 206 7.80 -11.36 1.00
N ILE A 207 8.70 -12.28 1.33
CA ILE A 207 9.64 -12.89 0.40
C ILE A 207 9.42 -14.40 0.38
N LYS A 208 9.18 -14.96 -0.81
CA LYS A 208 9.13 -16.41 -1.02
C LYS A 208 10.48 -17.03 -0.65
N ASP A 209 10.44 -18.19 0.01
CA ASP A 209 11.64 -18.83 0.58
C ASP A 209 12.75 -19.03 -0.46
N GLU A 210 12.39 -19.43 -1.68
CA GLU A 210 13.32 -19.65 -2.79
C GLU A 210 14.08 -18.39 -3.25
N TYR A 211 13.60 -17.19 -2.92
CA TYR A 211 14.21 -15.92 -3.34
C TYR A 211 14.91 -15.16 -2.22
N LYS A 212 14.83 -15.63 -0.97
CA LYS A 212 15.41 -14.94 0.20
C LYS A 212 16.90 -14.65 0.03
N GLU A 213 17.69 -15.64 -0.39
CA GLU A 213 19.11 -15.43 -0.60
C GLU A 213 19.41 -14.47 -1.76
N LEU A 214 18.68 -14.62 -2.87
CA LEU A 214 18.85 -13.79 -4.06
C LEU A 214 18.63 -12.31 -3.71
N PHE A 215 17.51 -12.00 -3.06
CA PHE A 215 17.16 -10.61 -2.73
C PHE A 215 17.96 -10.02 -1.57
N ALA A 216 18.53 -10.84 -0.70
CA ALA A 216 19.41 -10.37 0.38
C ALA A 216 20.79 -9.95 -0.16
N LYS A 217 21.27 -10.60 -1.22
CA LYS A 217 22.60 -10.39 -1.81
C LYS A 217 22.60 -9.34 -2.94
N ALA A 218 21.52 -9.23 -3.71
CA ALA A 218 21.43 -8.32 -4.85
C ALA A 218 21.23 -6.85 -4.43
N LYS A 219 21.92 -5.94 -5.13
CA LYS A 219 21.92 -4.48 -4.95
C LYS A 219 21.63 -3.72 -6.25
#